data_AF-A0A7X5SBR7-F1
#
_entry.id   AF-A0A7X5SBR7-F1
#
_cell.length_a   1.000
_cell.length_b   1.000
_cell.length_c   1.000
_cell.angle_alpha   90.00
_cell.angle_beta   90.00
_cell.angle_gamma   90.00
#
_symmetry.space_group_name_H-M   'P 1'
#
loop_
_entity.id
_entity.type
_entity.pdbx_description
1 polymer ?
#
loop_
_entity_poly.entity_id
_entity_poly.type
_entity_poly.pdbx_seq_one_letter_code
_entity_poly.pdbx_strand_id
1 'polypeptide(L)'
;LLPAGATGPAFLVFRNYDAIYAYNAAESYALSIALLADRLRGGAGLVAAWPTDDPGLGRPERRELQQLLLARGHLIGEADGMIGTASRRAIQVEQTRLGLQPADGRPGQRILTALRAAPPVAGAAAIRATAFKLPAAYPAFVQ
;
A
#
# COMPACT_ATOMS: atom_id res chain seq x y z
N LEU A 1 -0.78 -3.83 16.13
CA LEU A 1 -0.53 -4.22 14.72
C LEU A 1 -1.80 -4.85 14.14
N LEU A 2 -2.25 -4.38 12.96
CA LEU A 2 -3.43 -4.88 12.23
C LEU A 2 -3.02 -5.27 10.80
N PRO A 3 -2.35 -6.42 10.62
CA PRO A 3 -1.67 -6.77 9.36
C PRO A 3 -2.62 -6.99 8.17
N ALA A 4 -3.90 -7.26 8.43
CA ALA A 4 -4.93 -7.41 7.40
C ALA A 4 -6.16 -6.49 7.64
N GLY A 5 -5.96 -5.35 8.31
CA GLY A 5 -7.03 -4.42 8.63
C GLY A 5 -7.90 -4.85 9.83
N ALA A 6 -8.98 -4.09 10.06
CA ALA A 6 -9.81 -4.21 11.26
C ALA A 6 -10.62 -5.53 11.35
N THR A 7 -10.83 -6.22 10.23
CA THR A 7 -11.57 -7.48 10.16
C THR A 7 -10.68 -8.71 10.33
N GLY A 8 -9.35 -8.53 10.42
CA GLY A 8 -8.39 -9.62 10.60
C GLY A 8 -7.87 -9.77 12.04
N PRO A 9 -6.88 -10.66 12.25
CA PRO A 9 -6.24 -10.83 13.55
C PRO A 9 -5.56 -9.54 14.02
N ALA A 10 -5.68 -9.24 15.31
CA ALA A 10 -5.05 -8.08 15.95
C ALA A 10 -3.98 -8.52 16.94
N PHE A 11 -2.85 -7.81 16.95
CA PHE A 11 -1.71 -8.12 17.83
C PHE A 11 -1.30 -6.88 18.62
N LEU A 12 -1.17 -7.05 19.94
CA LEU A 12 -0.38 -6.15 20.77
C LEU A 12 1.08 -6.59 20.69
N VAL A 13 1.95 -5.67 20.28
CA VAL A 13 3.38 -5.93 20.09
C VAL A 13 4.18 -5.07 21.08
N PHE A 14 5.34 -5.58 21.51
CA PHE A 14 6.21 -4.94 22.49
C PHE A 14 7.63 -4.78 21.93
N ARG A 15 8.57 -4.27 22.74
CA ARG A 15 9.96 -4.01 22.34
C ARG A 15 10.71 -5.20 21.73
N ASN A 16 10.32 -6.43 22.10
CA ASN A 16 10.88 -7.64 21.51
C ASN A 16 10.49 -7.80 20.03
N TYR A 17 9.30 -7.34 19.64
CA TYR A 17 8.90 -7.27 18.23
C TYR A 17 9.76 -6.25 17.47
N ASP A 18 10.00 -5.08 18.06
CA ASP A 18 10.85 -4.04 17.45
C ASP A 18 12.28 -4.53 17.21
N ALA A 19 12.82 -5.37 18.10
CA ALA A 19 14.13 -6.00 17.92
C ALA A 19 14.17 -6.96 16.71
N ILE A 20 13.11 -7.75 16.49
CA ILE A 20 12.99 -8.61 15.30
C ILE A 20 12.84 -7.75 14.03
N TYR A 21 12.03 -6.70 14.09
CA TYR A 21 11.79 -5.77 12.99
C TYR A 21 13.08 -5.03 12.58
N ALA A 22 13.96 -4.70 13.52
CA ALA A 22 15.25 -4.07 13.23
C ALA A 22 16.18 -4.94 12.35
N TYR A 23 15.99 -6.27 12.36
CA TYR A 23 16.74 -7.17 11.48
C TYR A 23 16.24 -7.11 10.03
N ASN A 24 14.93 -7.04 9.84
CA ASN A 24 14.28 -6.84 8.55
C ASN A 24 13.00 -6.04 8.74
N ALA A 25 13.00 -4.82 8.18
CA ALA A 25 11.94 -3.81 8.32
C ALA A 25 10.64 -4.15 7.56
N ALA A 26 10.14 -5.36 7.75
CA ALA A 26 8.90 -5.87 7.19
C ALA A 26 8.03 -6.45 8.31
N GLU A 27 6.80 -5.92 8.44
CA GLU A 27 5.85 -6.37 9.48
C GLU A 27 5.52 -7.86 9.34
N SER A 28 5.39 -8.35 8.09
CA SER A 28 5.13 -9.75 7.79
C SER A 28 6.28 -10.66 8.24
N TYR A 29 7.53 -10.20 8.08
CA TYR A 29 8.71 -10.94 8.54
C TYR A 29 8.70 -11.04 10.06
N ALA A 30 8.63 -9.91 10.76
CA ALA A 30 8.67 -9.88 12.21
C ALA A 30 7.52 -10.66 12.85
N LEU A 31 6.32 -10.56 12.28
CA LEU A 31 5.15 -11.32 12.73
C LEU A 31 5.33 -12.83 12.50
N SER A 32 5.89 -13.24 11.36
CA SER A 32 6.13 -14.66 11.07
C SER A 32 7.12 -15.29 12.05
N ILE A 33 8.21 -14.58 12.39
CA ILE A 33 9.18 -15.03 13.38
C ILE A 33 8.56 -15.12 14.78
N ALA A 34 7.78 -14.12 15.19
CA ALA A 34 7.09 -14.13 16.47
C ALA A 34 6.11 -15.32 16.59
N LEU A 35 5.26 -15.52 15.58
CA LEU A 35 4.30 -16.64 15.55
C LEU A 35 5.00 -18.00 15.52
N LEU A 36 6.09 -18.13 14.76
CA LEU A 36 6.90 -19.35 14.75
C LEU A 36 7.52 -19.63 16.12
N ALA A 37 8.09 -18.63 16.77
CA ALA A 37 8.70 -18.77 18.08
C ALA A 37 7.69 -19.18 19.16
N ASP A 38 6.47 -18.64 19.13
CA ASP A 38 5.39 -19.07 20.01
C ASP A 38 4.94 -20.51 19.69
N ARG A 39 4.94 -20.88 18.41
CA ARG A 39 4.60 -22.24 17.97
C ARG A 39 5.59 -23.30 18.43
N LEU A 40 6.88 -23.01 18.36
CA LEU A 40 7.95 -23.88 18.84
C LEU A 40 7.91 -24.07 20.36
N ARG A 41 7.42 -23.07 21.11
CA ARG A 41 7.20 -23.16 22.56
C ARG A 41 5.89 -23.87 22.95
N GLY A 42 5.14 -24.39 21.98
CA GLY A 42 3.88 -25.09 22.23
C GLY A 42 2.71 -24.14 22.55
N GLY A 43 2.80 -22.85 22.22
CA GLY A 43 1.72 -21.88 22.45
C GLY A 43 0.43 -22.23 21.68
N ALA A 44 -0.60 -21.37 21.71
CA ALA A 44 -1.77 -21.53 20.85
C ALA A 44 -1.48 -21.02 19.41
N GLY A 45 -2.30 -21.43 18.44
CA GLY A 45 -2.29 -20.86 17.09
C GLY A 45 -3.04 -19.52 17.03
N LEU A 46 -3.18 -18.99 15.81
CA LEU A 46 -4.06 -17.84 15.57
C LEU A 46 -5.51 -18.22 15.85
N VAL A 47 -6.20 -17.42 16.66
CA VAL A 47 -7.61 -17.62 17.01
C VAL A 47 -8.54 -17.09 15.92
N ALA A 48 -8.22 -15.90 15.39
CA ALA A 48 -8.99 -15.27 14.33
C ALA A 48 -8.50 -15.72 12.95
N ALA A 49 -9.44 -15.93 12.02
CA ALA A 49 -9.13 -16.20 10.63
C ALA A 49 -8.67 -14.93 9.90
N TRP A 50 -7.90 -15.12 8.82
CA TRP A 50 -7.54 -14.04 7.92
C TRP A 50 -8.70 -13.72 6.95
N PRO A 51 -8.96 -12.45 6.62
CA PRO A 51 -9.91 -12.11 5.57
C PRO A 51 -9.36 -12.54 4.20
N THR A 52 -10.18 -13.22 3.40
CA THR A 52 -9.81 -13.76 2.08
C THR A 52 -10.67 -13.23 0.93
N ASP A 53 -11.60 -12.32 1.22
CA ASP A 53 -12.61 -11.79 0.28
C ASP A 53 -12.06 -10.72 -0.68
N ASP A 54 -10.87 -10.19 -0.40
CA ASP A 54 -10.15 -9.27 -1.30
C ASP A 54 -8.71 -9.78 -1.50
N PRO A 55 -8.45 -10.65 -2.49
CA PRO A 55 -7.11 -11.12 -2.79
C PRO A 55 -6.14 -9.96 -3.07
N GLY A 56 -4.89 -10.13 -2.64
CA GLY A 56 -3.82 -9.18 -2.93
C GLY A 56 -3.42 -9.20 -4.40
N LEU A 57 -2.87 -8.09 -4.89
CA LEU A 57 -2.47 -7.94 -6.29
C LEU A 57 -1.05 -8.44 -6.56
N GLY A 58 -0.87 -9.11 -7.71
CA GLY A 58 0.44 -9.41 -8.28
C GLY A 58 1.17 -8.14 -8.74
N ARG A 59 2.48 -8.24 -9.01
CA ARG A 59 3.27 -7.07 -9.42
C ARG A 59 2.75 -6.39 -10.70
N PRO A 60 2.35 -7.11 -11.77
CA PRO A 60 1.76 -6.48 -12.95
C PRO A 60 0.48 -5.69 -12.63
N GLU A 61 -0.40 -6.27 -11.82
CA GLU A 61 -1.67 -5.68 -11.40
C GLU A 61 -1.46 -4.44 -10.50
N ARG A 62 -0.44 -4.44 -9.63
CA ARG A 62 -0.09 -3.24 -8.84
C ARG A 62 0.38 -2.10 -9.72
N ARG A 63 1.14 -2.37 -10.79
CA ARG A 63 1.53 -1.34 -11.77
C ARG A 63 0.33 -0.80 -12.52
N GLU A 64 -0.56 -1.68 -12.95
CA GLU A 64 -1.81 -1.28 -13.59
C GLU A 64 -2.66 -0.41 -12.66
N LEU A 65 -2.81 -0.79 -11.39
CA LEU A 65 -3.48 0.02 -10.38
C LEU A 65 -2.83 1.42 -10.28
N GLN A 66 -1.50 1.51 -10.21
CA GLN A 66 -0.80 2.79 -10.20
C GLN A 66 -1.05 3.61 -11.48
N GLN A 67 -1.06 2.99 -12.65
CA GLN A 67 -1.38 3.66 -13.92
C GLN A 67 -2.81 4.22 -13.91
N LEU A 68 -3.78 3.45 -13.41
CA LEU A 68 -5.17 3.87 -13.28
C LEU A 68 -5.32 5.03 -12.29
N LEU A 69 -4.52 5.07 -11.22
CA LEU A 69 -4.48 6.18 -10.28
C LEU A 69 -3.84 7.43 -10.90
N LEU A 70 -2.73 7.29 -11.63
CA LEU A 70 -2.07 8.39 -12.34
C LEU A 70 -2.98 9.00 -13.41
N ALA A 71 -3.70 8.17 -14.17
CA ALA A 71 -4.69 8.60 -15.16
C ALA A 71 -5.85 9.42 -14.54
N ARG A 72 -6.04 9.32 -13.22
CA ARG A 72 -7.02 10.09 -12.45
C ARG A 72 -6.41 11.28 -11.71
N GLY A 73 -5.12 11.57 -11.93
CA GLY A 73 -4.45 12.76 -11.41
C GLY A 73 -3.83 12.59 -10.02
N HIS A 74 -3.74 11.37 -9.49
CA HIS A 74 -3.08 11.12 -8.20
C HIS A 74 -1.56 11.22 -8.33
N LEU A 75 -0.93 12.09 -7.54
CA LEU A 75 0.52 12.26 -7.51
C LEU A 75 1.17 11.16 -6.66
N ILE A 76 1.39 9.99 -7.28
CA ILE A 76 1.93 8.81 -6.60
C ILE A 76 3.37 8.46 -7.02
N GLY A 77 3.96 9.24 -7.93
CA GLY A 77 5.25 8.92 -8.56
C GLY A 77 5.10 7.97 -9.74
N GLU A 78 6.12 7.14 -9.98
CA GLU A 78 6.16 6.18 -11.08
C GLU A 78 5.34 4.91 -10.79
N ALA A 79 4.77 4.30 -11.84
CA ALA A 79 4.08 3.02 -11.74
C ALA A 79 5.06 1.82 -11.69
N ASP A 80 5.83 1.73 -10.61
CA ASP A 80 6.91 0.76 -10.41
C ASP A 80 6.47 -0.61 -9.86
N GLY A 81 5.24 -0.71 -9.35
CA GLY A 81 4.63 -1.87 -8.71
C GLY A 81 4.87 -1.95 -7.20
N MET A 82 5.49 -0.94 -6.60
CA MET A 82 5.70 -0.78 -5.17
C MET A 82 4.63 0.15 -4.58
N ILE A 83 3.74 -0.41 -3.76
CA ILE A 83 2.66 0.37 -3.15
C ILE A 83 3.21 1.07 -1.91
N GLY A 84 3.63 2.33 -2.11
CA GLY A 84 4.08 3.22 -1.04
C GLY A 84 2.94 3.97 -0.36
N THR A 85 3.29 4.90 0.53
CA THR A 85 2.33 5.73 1.28
C THR A 85 1.47 6.60 0.36
N ALA A 86 2.05 7.19 -0.69
CA ALA A 86 1.31 7.99 -1.66
C ALA A 86 0.27 7.14 -2.43
N SER A 87 0.66 5.94 -2.89
CA SER A 87 -0.26 5.00 -3.54
C SER A 87 -1.39 4.57 -2.60
N ARG A 88 -1.09 4.21 -1.34
CA ARG A 88 -2.12 3.87 -0.34
C ARG A 88 -3.13 4.99 -0.11
N ARG A 89 -2.66 6.24 -0.01
CA ARG A 89 -3.53 7.41 0.14
C ARG A 89 -4.42 7.61 -1.08
N ALA A 90 -3.87 7.48 -2.29
CA ALA A 90 -4.64 7.57 -3.53
C ALA A 90 -5.70 6.46 -3.63
N ILE A 91 -5.35 5.23 -3.24
CA ILE A 91 -6.29 4.11 -3.15
C ILE A 91 -7.44 4.43 -2.18
N GLN A 92 -7.14 4.96 -0.99
CA GLN A 92 -8.15 5.33 -0.01
C GLN A 92 -9.13 6.39 -0.56
N VAL A 93 -8.62 7.38 -1.29
CA VAL A 93 -9.45 8.41 -1.95
C VAL A 93 -10.37 7.76 -2.98
N GLU A 94 -9.85 6.88 -3.83
CA GLU A 94 -10.67 6.18 -4.84
C GLU A 94 -11.66 5.20 -4.22
N GLN A 95 -11.29 4.47 -3.16
CA GLN A 95 -12.21 3.62 -2.40
C GLN A 95 -13.39 4.45 -1.88
N THR A 96 -13.10 5.60 -1.27
CA THR A 96 -14.13 6.54 -0.78
C THR A 96 -15.02 7.04 -1.92
N ARG A 97 -14.42 7.48 -3.04
CA ARG A 97 -15.14 7.98 -4.22
C ARG A 97 -16.06 6.92 -4.84
N LEU A 98 -15.65 5.66 -4.81
CA LEU A 98 -16.37 4.52 -5.36
C LEU A 98 -17.32 3.86 -4.35
N GLY A 99 -17.40 4.36 -3.11
CA GLY A 99 -18.22 3.77 -2.05
C GLY A 99 -17.73 2.39 -1.57
N LEU A 100 -16.47 2.05 -1.82
CA LEU A 100 -15.86 0.81 -1.34
C LEU A 100 -15.47 0.96 0.13
N GLN A 101 -15.92 0.02 0.96
CA GLN A 101 -15.60 -0.05 2.38
C GLN A 101 -14.90 -1.37 2.73
N PRO A 102 -13.90 -1.35 3.63
CA PRO A 102 -13.31 -0.15 4.25
C PRO A 102 -12.46 0.66 3.25
N ALA A 103 -12.48 1.99 3.39
CA ALA A 103 -11.55 2.86 2.67
C ALA A 103 -10.19 2.93 3.39
N ASP A 104 -9.44 1.84 3.35
CA ASP A 104 -8.20 1.61 4.12
C ASP A 104 -6.90 1.79 3.32
N GLY A 105 -7.01 2.08 2.02
CA GLY A 105 -5.86 2.22 1.12
C GLY A 105 -5.23 0.91 0.67
N ARG A 106 -5.88 -0.25 0.91
CA ARG A 106 -5.35 -1.57 0.57
C ARG A 106 -5.36 -1.84 -0.94
N PRO A 107 -4.23 -2.26 -1.54
CA PRO A 107 -4.17 -2.63 -2.95
C PRO A 107 -4.67 -4.07 -3.19
N GLY A 108 -6.00 -4.22 -3.30
CA GLY A 108 -6.66 -5.50 -3.56
C GLY A 108 -7.39 -5.58 -4.91
N GLN A 109 -7.89 -6.78 -5.23
CA GLN A 109 -8.64 -7.02 -6.46
C GLN A 109 -9.91 -6.15 -6.55
N ARG A 110 -10.57 -5.86 -5.42
CA ARG A 110 -11.80 -5.07 -5.39
C ARG A 110 -11.60 -3.67 -5.97
N ILE A 111 -10.58 -2.94 -5.53
CA ILE A 111 -10.30 -1.60 -6.04
C ILE A 111 -9.80 -1.62 -7.49
N LEU A 112 -8.96 -2.61 -7.86
CA LEU A 112 -8.48 -2.73 -9.23
C LEU A 112 -9.63 -2.96 -10.22
N THR A 113 -10.52 -3.92 -9.93
CA THR A 113 -11.68 -4.19 -10.77
C THR A 113 -12.61 -2.97 -10.85
N ALA A 114 -12.84 -2.28 -9.73
CA ALA A 114 -13.68 -1.08 -9.72
C ALA A 114 -13.10 0.05 -10.57
N LEU A 115 -11.77 0.26 -10.54
CA LEU A 115 -11.11 1.26 -11.36
C LEU A 115 -10.99 0.89 -12.84
N ARG A 116 -11.00 -0.40 -13.18
CA ARG A 116 -11.13 -0.86 -14.57
C ARG A 116 -12.52 -0.55 -15.13
N ALA A 117 -13.56 -0.73 -14.33
CA ALA A 117 -14.95 -0.49 -14.73
C ALA A 117 -15.33 1.01 -14.76
N ALA A 118 -14.72 1.83 -13.91
CA ALA A 118 -14.99 3.25 -13.86
C ALA A 118 -14.22 4.01 -14.96
N PRO A 119 -14.86 4.91 -15.74
CA PRO A 119 -14.13 5.76 -16.67
C PRO A 119 -13.13 6.67 -15.92
N PRO A 120 -11.98 7.02 -16.51
CA PRO A 120 -11.09 8.03 -15.94
C PRO A 120 -11.83 9.37 -15.84
N VAL A 121 -11.63 10.11 -14.76
CA VAL A 121 -12.28 11.40 -14.55
C VAL A 121 -11.79 12.38 -15.60
N ALA A 122 -12.70 12.88 -16.45
CA ALA A 122 -12.39 13.83 -17.51
C ALA A 122 -11.79 15.12 -16.91
N GLY A 123 -10.52 15.41 -17.24
CA GLY A 123 -9.80 16.61 -16.79
C GLY A 123 -8.42 16.38 -16.19
N ALA A 124 -8.04 15.14 -15.84
CA ALA A 124 -6.76 14.85 -15.19
C ALA A 124 -5.54 14.77 -16.13
N ALA A 125 -5.75 14.76 -17.46
CA ALA A 125 -4.68 14.63 -18.46
C ALA A 125 -3.66 15.78 -18.50
N ALA A 126 -3.83 16.82 -17.66
CA ALA A 126 -3.04 18.05 -17.72
C ALA A 126 -1.92 18.17 -16.68
N ILE A 127 -1.82 17.30 -15.67
CA ILE A 127 -0.71 17.39 -14.70
C ILE A 127 0.40 16.45 -15.12
N ARG A 128 1.11 16.83 -16.19
CA ARG A 128 2.49 16.36 -16.40
C ARG A 128 3.24 16.68 -15.11
N ALA A 129 3.90 15.69 -14.52
CA ALA A 129 4.85 15.89 -13.46
C ALA A 129 5.82 16.99 -13.89
N THR A 130 5.63 18.20 -13.38
CA THR A 130 6.63 19.25 -13.40
C THR A 130 7.63 18.87 -12.33
N ALA A 131 8.44 17.85 -12.62
CA ALA A 131 9.71 17.71 -11.95
C ALA A 131 10.41 19.05 -12.14
N PHE A 132 10.57 19.80 -11.04
CA PHE A 132 11.31 21.04 -11.05
C PHE A 132 12.69 20.74 -11.62
N LYS A 133 12.92 21.15 -12.88
CA LYS A 133 14.23 21.11 -13.50
C LYS A 133 14.96 22.35 -13.03
N LEU A 134 16.10 22.15 -12.37
CA LEU A 134 17.00 23.25 -12.07
C LEU A 134 17.33 23.97 -13.39
N PRO A 135 17.27 25.31 -13.42
CA PRO A 135 17.74 26.06 -14.57
C PRO A 135 19.18 25.65 -14.91
N ALA A 136 19.54 25.65 -16.20
CA ALA A 136 20.91 25.31 -16.63
C ALA A 136 22.00 26.16 -15.93
N ALA A 137 21.62 27.33 -15.42
CA ALA A 137 22.49 28.26 -14.68
C ALA A 137 22.62 27.95 -13.18
N TYR A 138 21.92 26.95 -12.62
CA TYR A 138 21.98 26.64 -11.18
C TYR A 138 23.40 26.44 -10.63
N PRO A 139 24.35 25.79 -11.34
CA PRO A 139 25.74 25.67 -10.86
C PRO A 139 26.45 27.01 -10.62
N ALA A 140 26.00 28.10 -11.25
CA ALA A 140 26.60 29.43 -11.09
C ALA A 140 26.20 30.14 -9.80
N PHE A 141 25.20 29.63 -9.08
CA PHE A 141 24.66 30.26 -7.86
C PHE A 141 25.07 29.53 -6.57
N VAL A 142 25.87 28.47 -6.66
CA VAL A 142 26.29 27.64 -5.51
C VAL A 142 27.79 27.82 -5.23
N GLN A 143 28.32 29.04 -5.35
CA GLN A 143 29.66 29.39 -4.86
C GLN A 143 29.58 30.07 -3.49
#